data_AF-A1T8T7-F1
#
_entry.id   AF-A1T8T7-F1
#
_cell.length_a   1.000
_cell.length_b   1.000
_cell.length_c   1.000
_cell.angle_alpha   90.00
_cell.angle_beta   90.00
_cell.angle_gamma   90.00
#
_symmetry.space_group_name_H-M   'P 1'
#
loop_
_entity.id
_entity.type
_entity.pdbx_description
1 polymer ?
#
loop_
_entity_poly.entity_id
_entity_poly.type
_entity_poly.pdbx_seq_one_letter_code
_entity_poly.pdbx_strand_id
1 'polypeptide(L)'
;MSAVVDAVVITAAGVLLTVTVLHNAGRNGAVVNALHAVGLVPQWTFFAPVPGTQNLYLLYRDVYPDGEVSAWRVVDQMDTYRSPWTCLWNPSRRLRKALHDVVTRLPYDQAEHTELFKLSTPYLLILNHIAGIPRLDGAVATGFMIMGSRPNEPARMAFCSELHRL
;
A
#
# COMPACT_ATOMS: atom_id res chain seq x y z
N MET A 1 16.58 50.20 16.61
CA MET A 1 15.55 49.39 17.28
C MET A 1 15.12 48.20 16.41
N SER A 2 14.92 48.36 15.10
CA SER A 2 14.60 47.23 14.19
C SER A 2 15.68 46.14 14.17
N ALA A 3 16.96 46.50 14.04
CA ALA A 3 18.05 45.52 13.94
C ALA A 3 18.16 44.56 15.15
N VAL A 4 17.80 45.02 16.35
CA VAL A 4 17.79 44.19 17.56
C VAL A 4 16.60 43.23 17.53
N VAL A 5 15.43 43.71 17.10
CA VAL A 5 14.23 42.88 16.93
C VAL A 5 14.46 41.81 15.87
N ASP A 6 15.06 42.18 14.73
CA ASP A 6 15.36 41.25 13.63
C ASP A 6 16.33 40.15 14.09
N ALA A 7 17.40 40.52 14.83
CA ALA A 7 18.34 39.56 15.39
C ALA A 7 17.68 38.57 16.35
N VAL A 8 16.77 39.05 17.21
CA VAL A 8 16.02 38.21 18.15
C VAL A 8 15.09 37.24 17.40
N VAL A 9 14.37 37.73 16.38
CA VAL A 9 13.47 36.90 15.57
C VAL A 9 14.23 35.82 14.80
N ILE A 10 15.35 36.18 14.16
CA ILE A 10 16.18 35.23 13.41
C ILE A 10 16.75 34.17 14.36
N THR A 11 17.22 34.57 15.53
CA THR A 11 17.77 33.64 16.52
C THR A 11 16.70 32.70 17.04
N ALA A 12 15.51 33.21 17.37
CA ALA A 12 14.40 32.39 17.82
C ALA A 12 13.93 31.40 16.74
N ALA A 13 13.81 31.84 15.49
CA ALA A 13 13.45 30.99 14.36
C ALA A 13 14.52 29.91 14.10
N GLY A 14 15.80 30.26 14.18
CA GLY A 14 16.91 29.32 14.04
C GLY A 14 16.94 28.26 15.13
N VAL A 15 16.72 28.65 16.40
CA VAL A 15 16.59 27.72 17.52
C VAL A 15 15.40 26.79 17.31
N LEU A 16 14.23 27.32 16.94
CA LEU A 16 13.03 26.54 16.69
C LEU A 16 13.24 25.53 15.56
N LEU A 17 13.86 25.94 14.46
CA LEU A 17 14.19 25.08 13.33
C LEU A 17 15.16 23.96 13.77
N THR A 18 16.19 24.30 14.54
CA THR A 18 17.18 23.33 15.02
C THR A 18 16.55 22.29 15.94
N VAL A 19 15.72 22.72 16.89
CA VAL A 19 14.96 21.82 17.77
C VAL A 19 14.03 20.92 16.97
N THR A 20 13.37 21.47 15.95
CA THR A 20 12.48 20.72 15.05
C THR A 20 13.22 19.64 14.28
N VAL A 21 14.40 19.96 13.71
CA VAL A 21 15.22 18.99 12.99
C VAL A 21 15.72 17.89 13.93
N LEU A 22 16.17 18.25 15.14
CA LEU A 22 16.64 17.26 16.12
C LEU A 22 15.53 16.31 16.57
N HIS A 23 14.33 16.83 16.87
CA HIS A 23 13.18 16.01 17.23
C HIS A 23 12.81 15.03 16.11
N ASN A 24 12.70 15.52 14.87
CA ASN A 24 12.29 14.71 13.73
C ASN A 24 13.38 13.75 13.23
N ALA A 25 14.66 14.00 13.56
CA ALA A 25 15.77 13.07 13.34
C ALA A 25 15.90 11.99 14.43
N GLY A 26 14.94 11.92 15.38
CA GLY A 26 14.91 10.91 16.44
C GLY A 26 15.77 11.23 17.67
N ARG A 27 16.23 12.48 17.83
CA ARG A 27 16.99 12.91 19.01
C ARG A 27 16.08 13.57 20.04
N ASN A 28 15.65 12.79 21.02
CA ASN A 28 14.69 13.21 22.05
C ASN A 28 15.39 13.51 23.39
N GLY A 29 15.92 14.73 23.54
CA GLY A 29 16.45 15.24 24.81
C GLY A 29 15.39 15.98 25.65
N ALA A 30 15.70 16.27 26.93
CA ALA A 30 14.76 16.91 27.86
C ALA A 30 14.19 18.25 27.34
N VAL A 31 15.04 19.09 26.72
CA VAL A 31 14.63 20.39 26.15
C VAL A 31 13.72 20.19 24.93
N VAL A 32 14.03 19.22 24.08
CA VAL A 32 13.24 18.89 22.88
C VAL A 32 11.85 18.39 23.28
N ASN A 33 11.78 17.50 24.27
CA ASN A 33 10.52 16.96 24.79
C ASN A 33 9.67 18.03 25.48
N ALA A 34 10.28 18.95 26.23
CA ALA A 34 9.57 20.05 26.86
C ALA A 34 8.96 21.01 25.81
N LEU A 35 9.70 21.35 24.76
CA LEU A 35 9.20 22.19 23.66
C LEU A 35 8.13 21.49 22.81
N HIS A 36 8.25 20.18 22.61
CA HIS A 36 7.21 19.37 21.96
C HIS A 36 5.92 19.29 22.80
N ALA A 37 6.03 19.12 24.12
CA ALA A 37 4.88 19.09 25.03
C ALA A 37 4.07 20.39 25.04
N VAL A 38 4.72 21.53 24.77
CA VAL A 38 4.06 22.85 24.63
C VAL A 38 3.58 23.12 23.19
N GLY A 39 3.77 22.16 22.27
CA GLY A 39 3.30 22.26 20.88
C GLY A 39 4.13 23.19 19.99
N LEU A 40 5.32 23.61 20.42
CA LEU A 40 6.19 24.49 19.65
C LEU A 40 6.96 23.73 18.57
N VAL A 41 7.16 22.42 18.74
CA VAL A 41 7.92 21.59 17.81
C VAL A 41 6.96 20.90 16.83
N PRO A 42 6.90 21.31 15.54
CA PRO A 42 6.08 20.63 14.57
C PRO A 42 6.62 19.21 14.32
N GLN A 43 5.70 18.25 14.33
CA GLN A 43 6.00 16.86 14.03
C GLN A 43 5.91 16.65 12.51
N TRP A 44 6.99 16.21 11.88
CA TRP A 44 7.07 15.90 10.46
C TRP A 44 6.81 14.42 10.17
N THR A 45 6.24 13.67 11.12
CA THR A 45 5.69 12.34 10.83
C THR A 45 4.41 12.49 10.02
N PHE A 46 4.59 12.97 8.79
CA PHE A 46 3.61 12.97 7.72
C PHE A 46 3.34 11.55 7.21
N PHE A 47 4.13 10.58 7.67
CA PHE A 47 4.03 9.16 7.37
C PHE A 47 3.62 8.42 8.64
N ALA A 48 2.59 7.58 8.53
CA ALA A 48 2.01 6.82 9.64
C ALA A 48 3.08 6.18 10.54
N PRO A 49 2.88 6.16 11.88
CA PRO A 49 3.87 5.69 12.86
C PRO A 49 4.37 4.26 12.60
N VAL A 50 3.58 3.45 11.90
CA VAL A 50 3.99 2.16 11.35
C VAL A 50 3.75 2.20 9.84
N PRO A 51 4.80 2.33 9.01
CA PRO A 51 4.62 2.28 7.57
C PRO A 51 4.12 0.89 7.16
N GLY A 52 3.22 0.83 6.18
CA GLY A 52 2.84 -0.44 5.57
C GLY A 52 4.05 -1.05 4.87
N THR A 53 4.63 -2.11 5.45
CA THR A 53 5.84 -2.77 4.94
C THR A 53 5.53 -3.96 4.02
N GLN A 54 4.26 -4.32 3.85
CA GLN A 54 3.87 -5.51 3.09
C GLN A 54 3.65 -5.21 1.61
N ASN A 55 4.34 -5.95 0.75
CA ASN A 55 4.02 -6.03 -0.66
C ASN A 55 2.88 -7.03 -0.85
N LEU A 56 1.81 -6.61 -1.51
CA LEU A 56 0.71 -7.50 -1.89
C LEU A 56 0.82 -7.80 -3.38
N TYR A 57 0.51 -9.04 -3.74
CA TYR A 57 0.48 -9.53 -5.10
C TYR A 57 -0.89 -10.14 -5.35
N LEU A 58 -1.55 -9.69 -6.42
CA LEU A 58 -2.76 -10.31 -6.93
C LEU A 58 -2.38 -11.17 -8.14
N LEU A 59 -2.66 -12.46 -8.06
CA LEU A 59 -2.42 -13.41 -9.12
C LEU A 59 -3.75 -13.98 -9.61
N TYR A 60 -3.79 -14.40 -10.87
CA TYR A 60 -4.92 -15.10 -11.45
C TYR A 60 -4.45 -16.29 -12.28
N ARG A 61 -5.34 -17.26 -12.42
CA ARG A 61 -5.18 -18.41 -13.31
C ARG A 61 -6.49 -18.67 -14.04
N ASP A 62 -6.39 -19.19 -15.23
CA ASP A 62 -7.52 -19.54 -16.07
C ASP A 62 -7.60 -21.05 -16.28
N VAL A 63 -8.80 -21.54 -16.55
CA VAL A 63 -9.07 -22.92 -16.93
C VAL A 63 -9.68 -22.93 -18.33
N TYR A 64 -9.12 -23.76 -19.19
CA TYR A 64 -9.48 -23.87 -20.59
C TYR A 64 -10.51 -24.99 -20.83
N PRO A 65 -11.18 -25.02 -22.00
CA PRO A 65 -12.22 -26.01 -22.31
C PRO A 65 -11.74 -27.47 -22.26
N ASP A 66 -10.45 -27.70 -22.52
CA ASP A 66 -9.77 -28.99 -22.44
C ASP A 66 -9.42 -29.41 -21.00
N GLY A 67 -9.68 -28.54 -20.02
CA GLY A 67 -9.33 -28.75 -18.62
C GLY A 67 -7.90 -28.33 -18.28
N GLU A 68 -7.13 -27.81 -19.23
CA GLU A 68 -5.81 -27.26 -18.93
C GLU A 68 -5.92 -26.03 -18.02
N VAL A 69 -5.03 -25.97 -17.03
CA VAL A 69 -4.97 -24.88 -16.06
C VAL A 69 -3.73 -24.05 -16.33
N SER A 70 -3.92 -22.76 -16.55
CA SER A 70 -2.80 -21.86 -16.79
C SER A 70 -1.91 -21.74 -15.55
N ALA A 71 -0.62 -21.46 -15.75
CA ALA A 71 0.23 -20.99 -14.66
C ALA A 71 -0.35 -19.73 -14.00
N TRP A 72 -0.02 -19.51 -12.73
CA TRP A 72 -0.37 -18.27 -12.03
C TRP A 72 0.29 -17.08 -12.69
N ARG A 73 -0.50 -16.10 -13.09
CA ARG A 73 -0.05 -14.84 -13.69
C ARG A 73 -0.31 -13.71 -12.70
N VAL A 74 0.69 -12.86 -12.50
CA VAL A 74 0.55 -11.65 -11.68
C VAL A 74 -0.30 -10.64 -12.46
N VAL A 75 -1.30 -10.03 -11.82
CA VAL A 75 -2.04 -8.91 -12.41
C VAL A 75 -1.05 -7.75 -12.61
N ASP A 76 -1.01 -7.24 -13.84
CA ASP A 76 -0.01 -6.29 -14.30
C ASP A 76 0.11 -5.06 -13.36
N GLN A 77 1.30 -4.47 -13.31
CA GLN A 77 1.66 -3.24 -12.56
C GLN A 77 2.03 -3.34 -11.07
N MET A 78 2.12 -4.52 -10.44
CA MET A 78 2.65 -4.63 -9.07
C MET A 78 4.20 -4.61 -9.00
N ASP A 79 4.89 -5.13 -10.02
CA ASP A 79 6.37 -5.24 -10.07
C ASP A 79 7.07 -4.48 -11.21
N THR A 80 6.35 -3.64 -11.95
CA THR A 80 6.93 -2.95 -13.11
C THR A 80 8.09 -2.01 -12.75
N TYR A 81 9.08 -1.94 -13.63
CA TYR A 81 10.23 -1.04 -13.60
C TYR A 81 9.83 0.38 -13.21
N ARG A 82 10.46 0.91 -12.16
CA ARG A 82 10.26 2.28 -11.70
C ARG A 82 11.16 3.20 -12.49
N SER A 83 10.58 3.96 -13.42
CA SER A 83 11.28 5.07 -14.06
C SER A 83 11.78 6.06 -13.01
N PRO A 84 12.95 6.70 -13.14
CA PRO A 84 13.40 7.74 -12.21
C PRO A 84 12.41 8.92 -12.14
N TRP A 85 11.64 9.18 -13.21
CA TRP A 85 10.59 10.20 -13.27
C TRP A 85 9.38 9.91 -12.38
N THR A 86 9.28 8.69 -11.86
CA THR A 86 8.22 8.24 -10.95
C THR A 86 8.21 9.02 -9.64
N CYS A 87 9.32 9.65 -9.24
CA CYS A 87 9.37 10.56 -8.10
C CYS A 87 8.50 11.81 -8.32
N LEU A 88 8.50 12.33 -9.55
CA LEU A 88 7.77 13.54 -9.91
C LEU A 88 6.33 13.22 -10.36
N TRP A 89 6.13 12.14 -11.11
CA TRP A 89 4.82 11.73 -11.61
C TRP A 89 4.71 10.20 -11.69
N ASN A 90 3.79 9.62 -10.91
CA ASN A 90 3.53 8.19 -10.89
C ASN A 90 2.03 7.89 -11.06
N PRO A 91 1.52 7.84 -12.31
CA PRO A 91 0.11 7.58 -12.56
C PRO A 91 -0.27 6.12 -12.22
N SER A 92 0.63 5.16 -12.44
CA SER A 92 0.39 3.73 -12.15
C SER A 92 0.27 3.42 -10.65
N ARG A 93 0.74 4.32 -9.78
CA ARG A 93 0.53 4.22 -8.32
C ARG A 93 -0.95 4.23 -7.92
N ARG A 94 -1.82 4.87 -8.70
CA ARG A 94 -3.26 4.96 -8.40
C ARG A 94 -3.92 3.58 -8.47
N LEU A 95 -3.65 2.82 -9.54
CA LEU A 95 -4.19 1.46 -9.70
C LEU A 95 -3.65 0.53 -8.62
N ARG A 96 -2.34 0.58 -8.35
CA ARG A 96 -1.71 -0.22 -7.30
C ARG A 96 -2.30 0.06 -5.91
N LYS A 97 -2.54 1.34 -5.60
CA LYS A 97 -3.17 1.74 -4.33
C LYS A 97 -4.63 1.27 -4.26
N ALA A 98 -5.39 1.39 -5.36
CA ALA A 98 -6.76 0.91 -5.42
C ALA A 98 -6.84 -0.60 -5.18
N LEU A 99 -6.00 -1.40 -5.87
CA LEU A 99 -5.92 -2.84 -5.65
C LEU A 99 -5.53 -3.17 -4.20
N HIS A 100 -4.53 -2.49 -3.65
CA HIS A 100 -4.12 -2.68 -2.25
C HIS A 100 -5.27 -2.38 -1.27
N ASP A 101 -6.05 -1.33 -1.50
CA ASP A 101 -7.19 -0.96 -0.66
C ASP A 101 -8.35 -1.95 -0.77
N VAL A 102 -8.56 -2.53 -1.94
CA VAL A 102 -9.57 -3.57 -2.14
C VAL A 102 -9.15 -4.86 -1.43
N VAL A 103 -7.89 -5.26 -1.59
CA VAL A 103 -7.34 -6.48 -0.99
C VAL A 103 -7.27 -6.40 0.53
N THR A 104 -6.92 -5.25 1.11
CA THR A 104 -6.86 -5.07 2.57
C THR A 104 -8.23 -5.01 3.22
N ARG A 105 -9.29 -4.75 2.46
CA ARG A 105 -10.69 -4.76 2.93
C ARG A 105 -11.36 -6.14 2.82
N LEU A 106 -10.69 -7.15 2.26
CA LEU A 106 -11.23 -8.50 2.26
C LEU A 106 -11.39 -8.99 3.71
N PRO A 107 -12.56 -9.48 4.10
CA PRO A 107 -12.81 -9.92 5.46
C PRO A 107 -12.26 -11.35 5.67
N TYR A 108 -10.93 -11.50 5.62
CA TYR A 108 -10.24 -12.80 5.76
C TYR A 108 -10.66 -13.57 7.02
N ASP A 109 -10.95 -12.83 8.09
CA ASP A 109 -11.33 -13.37 9.41
C ASP A 109 -12.77 -13.92 9.45
N GLN A 110 -13.63 -13.55 8.49
CA GLN A 110 -15.02 -14.00 8.40
C GLN A 110 -15.22 -15.14 7.39
N ALA A 111 -14.13 -15.77 6.94
CA ALA A 111 -14.16 -16.85 5.95
C ALA A 111 -14.95 -18.10 6.39
N GLU A 112 -15.35 -18.19 7.67
CA GLU A 112 -16.27 -19.23 8.16
C GLU A 112 -17.67 -19.17 7.52
N HIS A 113 -18.09 -18.01 7.01
CA HIS A 113 -19.31 -17.86 6.20
C HIS A 113 -18.96 -17.68 4.71
N THR A 114 -18.49 -18.77 4.11
CA THR A 114 -17.92 -18.84 2.75
C THR A 114 -18.78 -18.18 1.66
N GLU A 115 -20.11 -18.28 1.75
CA GLU A 115 -21.02 -17.77 0.70
C GLU A 115 -21.24 -16.25 0.79
N LEU A 116 -21.40 -15.69 1.98
CA LEU A 116 -21.57 -14.24 2.15
C LEU A 116 -20.26 -13.48 1.88
N PHE A 117 -19.11 -14.11 2.18
CA PHE A 117 -17.80 -13.60 1.84
C PHE A 117 -17.64 -13.33 0.34
N LYS A 118 -18.14 -14.25 -0.52
CA LYS A 118 -18.12 -14.13 -1.99
C LYS A 118 -18.96 -12.94 -2.50
N LEU A 119 -19.99 -12.55 -1.76
CA LEU A 119 -20.84 -11.41 -2.08
C LEU A 119 -20.28 -10.07 -1.58
N SER A 120 -19.14 -10.08 -0.88
CA SER A 120 -18.51 -8.86 -0.42
C SER A 120 -18.04 -8.00 -1.60
N THR A 121 -18.22 -6.69 -1.49
CA THR A 121 -17.75 -5.70 -2.48
C THR A 121 -16.28 -5.92 -2.89
N PRO A 122 -15.31 -6.12 -1.97
CA PRO A 122 -13.92 -6.30 -2.39
C PRO A 122 -13.71 -7.58 -3.21
N TYR A 123 -14.41 -8.66 -2.88
CA TYR A 123 -14.33 -9.91 -3.63
C TYR A 123 -14.85 -9.74 -5.05
N LEU A 124 -16.06 -9.18 -5.20
CA LEU A 124 -16.68 -8.96 -6.50
C LEU A 124 -15.89 -7.97 -7.37
N LEU A 125 -15.29 -6.93 -6.77
CA LEU A 125 -14.44 -5.99 -7.51
C LEU A 125 -13.18 -6.66 -8.07
N ILE A 126 -12.52 -7.52 -7.28
CA ILE A 126 -11.35 -8.28 -7.74
C ILE A 126 -11.76 -9.24 -8.85
N LEU A 127 -12.85 -10.00 -8.64
CA LEU A 127 -13.33 -10.96 -9.61
C LEU A 127 -13.72 -10.29 -10.93
N ASN A 128 -14.47 -9.18 -10.87
CA ASN A 128 -14.86 -8.42 -12.06
C ASN A 128 -13.64 -7.83 -12.79
N HIS A 129 -12.66 -7.32 -12.05
CA HIS A 129 -11.42 -6.81 -12.64
C HIS A 129 -10.67 -7.91 -13.40
N ILE A 130 -10.54 -9.11 -12.82
CA ILE A 130 -9.85 -10.25 -13.43
C ILE A 130 -10.66 -10.84 -14.59
N ALA A 131 -11.99 -10.91 -14.46
CA ALA A 131 -12.87 -11.34 -15.53
C ALA A 131 -12.76 -10.43 -16.77
N GLY A 132 -12.59 -9.12 -16.56
CA GLY A 132 -12.41 -8.13 -17.62
C GLY A 132 -11.04 -8.11 -18.31
N ILE A 133 -10.06 -8.89 -17.85
CA ILE A 133 -8.75 -8.98 -18.52
C ILE A 133 -8.92 -9.70 -19.88
N PRO A 134 -8.47 -9.12 -21.00
CA PRO A 134 -8.55 -9.78 -22.31
C PRO A 134 -7.81 -11.12 -22.33
N ARG A 135 -8.47 -12.17 -22.82
CA ARG A 135 -7.92 -13.53 -22.94
C ARG A 135 -7.83 -13.91 -24.42
N LEU A 136 -6.69 -14.46 -24.81
CA LEU A 136 -6.47 -14.92 -26.19
C LEU A 136 -7.09 -16.32 -26.44
N ASP A 137 -7.22 -17.14 -25.39
CA ASP A 137 -7.37 -18.60 -25.56
C ASP A 137 -8.73 -19.16 -25.07
N GLY A 138 -9.78 -18.34 -25.00
CA GLY A 138 -11.16 -18.83 -24.77
C GLY A 138 -11.40 -19.52 -23.42
N ALA A 139 -10.75 -19.05 -22.34
CA ALA A 139 -10.92 -19.62 -21.01
C ALA A 139 -12.39 -19.67 -20.55
N VAL A 140 -12.74 -20.73 -19.81
CA VAL A 140 -14.11 -21.02 -19.35
C VAL A 140 -14.30 -20.65 -17.88
N ALA A 141 -13.22 -20.66 -17.10
CA ALA A 141 -13.25 -20.26 -15.71
C ALA A 141 -11.95 -19.55 -15.31
N THR A 142 -12.02 -18.76 -14.24
CA THR A 142 -10.89 -18.04 -13.66
C THR A 142 -10.89 -18.14 -12.14
N GLY A 143 -9.71 -18.12 -11.54
CA GLY A 143 -9.53 -18.02 -10.10
C GLY A 143 -8.39 -17.08 -9.76
N PHE A 144 -8.41 -16.52 -8.57
CA PHE A 144 -7.41 -15.57 -8.12
C PHE A 144 -6.78 -15.96 -6.79
N MET A 145 -5.57 -15.46 -6.57
CA MET A 145 -4.78 -15.68 -5.37
C MET A 145 -4.19 -14.37 -4.92
N ILE A 146 -4.16 -14.16 -3.61
CA ILE A 146 -3.51 -13.02 -2.98
C ILE A 146 -2.29 -13.55 -2.23
N MET A 147 -1.13 -12.98 -2.53
CA MET A 147 0.09 -13.24 -1.79
C MET A 147 0.57 -11.97 -1.10
N GLY A 148 1.14 -12.12 0.10
CA GLY A 148 1.80 -11.05 0.85
C GLY A 148 3.27 -11.38 1.06
N SER A 149 4.15 -10.40 0.86
CA SER A 149 5.58 -10.49 1.16
C SER A 149 6.01 -9.33 2.05
N ARG A 150 6.93 -9.59 2.96
CA ARG A 150 7.64 -8.56 3.72
C ARG A 150 9.07 -8.44 3.18
N PRO A 151 9.76 -7.31 3.39
CA PRO A 151 11.16 -7.19 3.03
C PRO A 151 11.96 -8.33 3.66
N ASN A 152 12.75 -9.03 2.84
CA ASN A 152 13.56 -10.18 3.24
C ASN A 152 12.78 -11.44 3.67
N GLU A 153 11.47 -11.52 3.41
CA GLU A 153 10.67 -12.73 3.61
C GLU A 153 10.07 -13.22 2.28
N PRO A 154 10.02 -14.56 2.04
CA PRO A 154 9.34 -15.10 0.88
C PRO A 154 7.85 -14.74 0.91
N ALA A 155 7.26 -14.56 -0.27
CA ALA A 155 5.83 -14.31 -0.39
C ALA A 155 5.03 -15.51 0.15
N ARG A 156 4.02 -15.23 0.97
CA ARG A 156 3.10 -16.21 1.53
C ARG A 156 1.71 -16.01 0.96
N MET A 157 1.00 -17.11 0.74
CA MET A 157 -0.40 -17.06 0.33
C MET A 157 -1.24 -16.51 1.49
N ALA A 158 -1.94 -15.41 1.23
CA ALA A 158 -2.93 -14.84 2.15
C ALA A 158 -4.32 -15.41 1.87
N PHE A 159 -4.66 -15.62 0.59
CA PHE A 159 -5.97 -16.12 0.18
C PHE A 159 -5.91 -16.76 -1.22
N CYS A 160 -6.75 -17.76 -1.45
CA CYS A 160 -6.99 -18.34 -2.78
C CYS A 160 -8.50 -18.50 -2.98
N SER A 161 -9.00 -17.99 -4.10
CA SER A 161 -10.41 -18.12 -4.45
C SER A 161 -10.72 -19.49 -5.05
N GLU A 162 -12.00 -19.82 -5.07
CA GLU A 162 -12.54 -20.87 -5.94
C GLU A 162 -12.45 -20.46 -7.42
N LEU A 163 -12.76 -21.42 -8.31
CA LEU A 163 -12.90 -21.16 -9.73
C LEU A 163 -14.29 -20.60 -10.03
N HIS A 164 -14.33 -19.52 -10.80
CA HIS A 164 -15.56 -18.84 -11.21
C HIS A 164 -15.67 -18.92 -12.72
N ARG A 165 -16.87 -19.21 -13.20
CA ARG A 165 -17.14 -19.24 -14.63
C ARG A 165 -17.00 -17.84 -15.22
N LEU A 166 -16.36 -17.76 -16.39
CA LEU A 166 -16.23 -16.54 -17.19
C LEU A 166 -17.45 -16.32 -18.08
#